data_AF-A0A7Z8K0H8-F1
#
_entry.id   AF-A0A7Z8K0H8-F1
#
_cell.length_a   1.000
_cell.length_b   1.000
_cell.length_c   1.000
_cell.angle_alpha   90.00
_cell.angle_beta   90.00
_cell.angle_gamma   90.00
#
_symmetry.space_group_name_H-M   'P 1'
#
loop_
_entity.id
_entity.type
_entity.pdbx_description
1 polymer ?
#
loop_
_entity_poly.entity_id
_entity_poly.type
_entity_poly.pdbx_seq_one_letter_code
_entity_poly.pdbx_strand_id
1 'polypeptide(L)'
;MSQGDDTGDGPVLVAGHESAGGTELAGLAAALPGASLTVAGRPLHDVVQARLAAGADVVTVLPMTWGRDPVLVADSARTLSWLRAGAGAGRVALAEPFGAVDHLTSLLRLAVTRATARHPGATVLIAGRRADPFDDAELHRVAHLVRTHGPGTAVEVACVAGPEDLARAVDRARLLGAEQVVVVPAGFGTTVPGATDRQDVHLGGPLLPVAVMAQVAGRRVADARHALQHGDDGIDAGLLADHDHGYAHSHAVEGDEHGHAHPHGHAHGHGHPHTHAPPGEAARGLPDEPVHRHAHDPATTGAAPA
;
A
#
# COMPACT_ATOMS: atom_id res chain seq x y z
N MET A 1 -21.67 -39.31 15.81
CA MET A 1 -20.82 -38.20 15.31
C MET A 1 -20.45 -38.56 13.89
N SER A 2 -21.01 -37.87 12.89
CA SER A 2 -20.55 -38.08 11.51
C SER A 2 -19.25 -37.31 11.33
N GLN A 3 -18.23 -37.94 10.78
CA GLN A 3 -17.23 -37.19 10.03
C GLN A 3 -17.95 -36.66 8.78
N GLY A 4 -17.80 -35.37 8.49
CA GLY A 4 -18.15 -34.85 7.18
C GLY A 4 -17.06 -35.30 6.20
N ASP A 5 -17.45 -35.70 4.99
CA ASP A 5 -16.49 -35.88 3.91
C ASP A 5 -15.81 -34.53 3.64
N ASP A 6 -14.48 -34.50 3.60
CA ASP A 6 -13.70 -33.29 3.33
C ASP A 6 -13.71 -33.02 1.82
N THR A 7 -14.87 -32.60 1.31
CA THR A 7 -15.06 -32.24 -0.09
C THR A 7 -14.05 -31.15 -0.47
N GLY A 8 -13.35 -31.34 -1.60
CA GLY A 8 -12.10 -30.65 -1.97
C GLY A 8 -12.14 -29.13 -2.22
N ASP A 9 -13.06 -28.42 -1.58
CA ASP A 9 -13.21 -26.97 -1.63
C ASP A 9 -12.30 -26.23 -0.65
N GLY A 10 -11.00 -26.40 -0.88
CA GLY A 10 -10.01 -25.41 -0.46
C GLY A 10 -10.19 -24.09 -1.21
N PRO A 11 -9.53 -23.01 -0.76
CA PRO A 11 -9.76 -21.67 -1.29
C PRO A 11 -9.25 -21.47 -2.72
N VAL A 12 -9.88 -20.52 -3.42
CA VAL A 12 -9.34 -19.96 -4.66
C VAL A 12 -8.45 -18.77 -4.30
N LEU A 13 -7.14 -18.97 -4.36
CA LEU A 13 -6.12 -17.95 -4.12
C LEU A 13 -5.96 -17.10 -5.40
N VAL A 14 -6.24 -15.80 -5.31
CA VAL A 14 -6.09 -14.87 -6.45
C VAL A 14 -4.77 -14.13 -6.31
N ALA A 15 -3.93 -14.21 -7.33
CA ALA A 15 -2.55 -13.77 -7.28
C ALA A 15 -2.31 -12.44 -8.02
N GLY A 16 -1.75 -11.46 -7.32
CA GLY A 16 -1.36 -10.15 -7.86
C GLY A 16 0.16 -9.99 -8.06
N HIS A 17 0.60 -8.74 -8.27
CA HIS A 17 2.00 -8.45 -8.60
C HIS A 17 2.97 -8.86 -7.46
N GLU A 18 2.54 -8.72 -6.20
CA GLU A 18 3.28 -9.05 -4.98
C GLU A 18 3.67 -10.54 -4.84
N SER A 19 3.14 -11.39 -5.71
CA SER A 19 3.33 -12.84 -5.72
C SER A 19 4.01 -13.37 -7.00
N ALA A 20 4.45 -12.47 -7.88
CA ALA A 20 4.89 -12.77 -9.25
C ALA A 20 3.86 -13.63 -10.02
N GLY A 21 2.61 -13.17 -10.05
CA GLY A 21 1.50 -13.87 -10.72
C GLY A 21 1.18 -15.24 -10.10
N GLY A 22 1.49 -15.42 -8.83
CA GLY A 22 1.27 -16.66 -8.08
C GLY A 22 2.46 -17.61 -8.01
N THR A 23 3.53 -17.35 -8.78
CA THR A 23 4.75 -18.19 -8.77
C THR A 23 5.32 -18.34 -7.35
N GLU A 24 5.28 -17.28 -6.55
CA GLU A 24 5.78 -17.25 -5.17
C GLU A 24 4.81 -17.92 -4.16
N LEU A 25 3.59 -18.28 -4.58
CA LEU A 25 2.55 -18.89 -3.76
C LEU A 25 2.41 -20.41 -3.91
N ALA A 26 3.17 -21.04 -4.81
CA ALA A 26 3.08 -22.48 -5.06
C ALA A 26 3.26 -23.33 -3.78
N GLY A 27 4.15 -22.92 -2.87
CA GLY A 27 4.34 -23.56 -1.57
C GLY A 27 3.16 -23.40 -0.60
N LEU A 28 2.42 -22.29 -0.68
CA LEU A 28 1.19 -22.08 0.10
C LEU A 28 0.04 -22.91 -0.46
N ALA A 29 -0.13 -22.95 -1.79
CA ALA A 29 -1.16 -23.76 -2.44
C ALA A 29 -0.95 -25.26 -2.13
N ALA A 30 0.29 -25.75 -2.12
CA ALA A 30 0.61 -27.12 -1.71
C ALA A 30 0.37 -27.41 -0.21
N ALA A 31 0.32 -26.37 0.63
CA ALA A 31 0.06 -26.47 2.07
C ALA A 31 -1.42 -26.30 2.45
N LEU A 32 -2.30 -26.00 1.48
CA LEU A 32 -3.74 -25.81 1.67
C LEU A 32 -4.51 -26.87 0.86
N PRO A 33 -5.07 -27.91 1.50
CA PRO A 33 -5.84 -28.95 0.81
C PRO A 33 -6.95 -28.37 -0.07
N GLY A 34 -7.05 -28.86 -1.31
CA GLY A 34 -8.06 -28.39 -2.27
C GLY A 34 -7.92 -26.95 -2.77
N ALA A 35 -6.81 -26.25 -2.47
CA ALA A 35 -6.62 -24.88 -2.95
C ALA A 35 -6.40 -24.82 -4.46
N SER A 36 -6.91 -23.77 -5.11
CA SER A 36 -6.61 -23.44 -6.51
C SER A 36 -5.93 -22.08 -6.57
N LEU A 37 -4.86 -21.97 -7.35
CA LEU A 37 -4.18 -20.71 -7.61
C LEU A 37 -4.63 -20.16 -8.97
N THR A 38 -4.97 -18.88 -9.04
CA THR A 38 -5.43 -18.20 -10.25
C THR A 38 -5.09 -16.70 -10.24
N VAL A 39 -5.41 -15.99 -11.31
CA VAL A 39 -5.37 -14.51 -11.38
C VAL A 39 -6.78 -13.96 -11.61
N ALA A 40 -7.00 -12.68 -11.32
CA ALA A 40 -8.32 -12.06 -11.44
C ALA A 40 -8.85 -12.02 -12.88
N GLY A 41 -10.13 -11.66 -13.05
CA GLY A 41 -10.80 -11.67 -14.35
C GLY A 41 -11.17 -13.09 -14.82
N ARG A 42 -11.01 -13.37 -16.11
CA ARG A 42 -11.52 -14.61 -16.73
C ARG A 42 -10.98 -15.91 -16.07
N PRO A 43 -9.69 -16.04 -15.72
CA PRO A 43 -9.18 -17.25 -15.06
C PRO A 43 -9.81 -17.50 -13.68
N LEU A 44 -10.10 -16.45 -12.90
CA LEU A 44 -10.84 -16.56 -11.64
C LEU A 44 -12.29 -16.99 -11.90
N HIS A 45 -12.98 -16.34 -12.84
CA HIS A 45 -14.35 -16.70 -13.23
C HIS A 45 -14.48 -18.19 -13.57
N ASP A 46 -13.59 -18.71 -14.41
CA ASP A 46 -13.66 -20.10 -14.89
C ASP A 46 -13.35 -21.13 -13.79
N VAL A 47 -12.44 -20.81 -12.85
CA VAL A 47 -12.18 -21.66 -11.67
C VAL A 47 -13.39 -21.69 -10.73
N VAL A 48 -14.03 -20.55 -10.45
CA VAL A 48 -15.23 -20.50 -9.58
C VAL A 48 -16.42 -21.16 -10.27
N GLN A 49 -16.65 -20.90 -11.55
CA GLN A 49 -17.74 -21.55 -12.32
C GLN A 49 -17.57 -23.06 -12.36
N ALA A 50 -16.35 -23.58 -12.60
CA ALA A 50 -16.08 -25.01 -12.62
C ALA A 50 -16.36 -25.67 -11.27
N ARG A 51 -16.00 -25.04 -10.15
CA ARG A 51 -16.30 -25.53 -8.79
C ARG A 51 -17.79 -25.55 -8.49
N LEU A 52 -18.50 -24.45 -8.77
CA LEU A 52 -19.95 -24.37 -8.58
C LEU A 52 -20.71 -25.44 -9.41
N ALA A 53 -20.23 -25.72 -10.62
CA ALA A 53 -20.75 -26.76 -11.52
C ALA A 53 -20.39 -28.19 -11.06
N ALA A 54 -19.24 -28.38 -10.39
CA ALA A 54 -18.85 -29.63 -9.75
C ALA A 54 -19.61 -29.91 -8.43
N GLY A 55 -20.44 -28.97 -7.96
CA GLY A 55 -21.28 -29.12 -6.77
C GLY A 55 -20.73 -28.47 -5.50
N ALA A 56 -19.63 -27.71 -5.57
CA ALA A 56 -18.99 -27.05 -4.43
C ALA A 56 -19.98 -26.24 -3.57
N ASP A 57 -20.08 -26.51 -2.27
CA ASP A 57 -21.11 -25.86 -1.42
C ASP A 57 -20.89 -24.34 -1.35
N VAL A 58 -19.70 -23.93 -0.85
CA VAL A 58 -19.26 -22.52 -0.82
C VAL A 58 -17.84 -22.38 -1.39
N VAL A 59 -17.74 -21.68 -2.52
CA VAL A 59 -16.45 -21.31 -3.13
C VAL A 59 -15.97 -20.00 -2.50
N THR A 60 -14.90 -20.08 -1.72
CA THR A 60 -14.29 -18.92 -1.05
C THR A 60 -13.03 -18.47 -1.80
N VAL A 61 -12.97 -17.17 -2.07
CA VAL A 61 -11.93 -16.53 -2.88
C VAL A 61 -11.09 -15.61 -1.99
N LEU A 62 -9.78 -15.70 -2.06
CA LEU A 62 -8.85 -14.95 -1.20
C LEU A 62 -7.84 -14.17 -2.06
N PRO A 63 -7.91 -12.82 -2.07
CA PRO A 63 -6.89 -11.97 -2.69
C PRO A 63 -5.55 -12.06 -1.94
N MET A 64 -4.51 -12.51 -2.64
CA MET A 64 -3.17 -12.68 -2.09
C MET A 64 -2.33 -11.42 -2.35
N THR A 65 -2.61 -10.41 -1.53
CA THR A 65 -1.92 -9.12 -1.47
C THR A 65 -1.57 -8.78 -0.01
N TRP A 66 -0.55 -7.97 0.21
CA TRP A 66 -0.27 -7.29 1.48
C TRP A 66 -0.88 -5.88 1.55
N GLY A 67 -1.91 -5.60 0.74
CA GLY A 67 -2.53 -4.29 0.62
C GLY A 67 -1.80 -3.31 -0.31
N ARG A 68 -0.71 -3.74 -0.97
CA ARG A 68 -0.08 -2.98 -2.05
C ARG A 68 -0.74 -3.21 -3.40
N ASP A 69 -1.67 -4.15 -3.54
CA ASP A 69 -2.39 -4.46 -4.78
C ASP A 69 -3.91 -4.35 -4.52
N PRO A 70 -4.46 -3.13 -4.36
CA PRO A 70 -5.89 -2.91 -4.12
C PRO A 70 -6.72 -3.25 -5.36
N VAL A 71 -6.16 -3.05 -6.56
CA VAL A 71 -6.74 -3.40 -7.85
C VAL A 71 -7.06 -4.90 -7.90
N LEU A 72 -6.16 -5.79 -7.44
CA LEU A 72 -6.44 -7.23 -7.31
C LEU A 72 -7.71 -7.55 -6.51
N VAL A 73 -7.97 -6.79 -5.43
CA VAL A 73 -9.17 -6.98 -4.60
C VAL A 73 -10.42 -6.53 -5.36
N ALA A 74 -10.37 -5.35 -5.99
CA ALA A 74 -11.47 -4.80 -6.76
C ALA A 74 -11.79 -5.62 -8.02
N ASP A 75 -10.80 -6.11 -8.76
CA ASP A 75 -10.99 -6.99 -9.91
C ASP A 75 -11.44 -8.40 -9.51
N SER A 76 -11.01 -8.90 -8.34
CA SER A 76 -11.59 -10.12 -7.77
C SER A 76 -13.09 -9.93 -7.50
N ALA A 77 -13.46 -8.87 -6.79
CA ALA A 77 -14.86 -8.55 -6.50
C ALA A 77 -15.70 -8.34 -7.77
N ARG A 78 -15.18 -7.57 -8.73
CA ARG A 78 -15.77 -7.34 -10.06
C ARG A 78 -16.04 -8.64 -10.81
N THR A 79 -15.09 -9.57 -10.80
CA THR A 79 -15.23 -10.90 -11.40
C THR A 79 -16.34 -11.72 -10.72
N LEU A 80 -16.40 -11.70 -9.39
CA LEU A 80 -17.38 -12.47 -8.61
C LEU A 80 -18.78 -11.85 -8.65
N SER A 81 -18.91 -10.55 -8.88
CA SER A 81 -20.21 -9.87 -9.03
C SER A 81 -21.08 -10.50 -10.13
N TRP A 82 -20.46 -11.01 -11.20
CA TRP A 82 -21.13 -11.72 -12.29
C TRP A 82 -21.59 -13.14 -11.92
N LEU A 83 -21.03 -13.72 -10.85
CA LEU A 83 -21.35 -15.05 -10.32
C LEU A 83 -22.24 -14.99 -9.06
N ARG A 84 -22.48 -13.79 -8.50
CA ARG A 84 -23.35 -13.52 -7.33
C ARG A 84 -24.81 -13.95 -7.54
N ALA A 85 -25.23 -14.12 -8.80
CA ALA A 85 -26.57 -14.54 -9.18
C ALA A 85 -26.60 -15.99 -9.71
N GLY A 86 -27.80 -16.60 -9.73
CA GLY A 86 -27.98 -17.95 -10.26
C GLY A 86 -27.23 -18.99 -9.45
N ALA A 87 -26.32 -19.74 -10.09
CA ALA A 87 -25.65 -20.89 -9.46
C ALA A 87 -24.72 -20.52 -8.29
N GLY A 88 -24.20 -19.29 -8.23
CA GLY A 88 -23.34 -18.80 -7.14
C GLY A 88 -24.06 -18.00 -6.06
N ALA A 89 -25.38 -17.80 -6.17
CA ALA A 89 -26.15 -17.05 -5.18
C ALA A 89 -26.09 -17.73 -3.79
N GLY A 90 -25.56 -17.01 -2.80
CA GLY A 90 -25.31 -17.55 -1.45
C GLY A 90 -24.22 -18.62 -1.36
N ARG A 91 -23.41 -18.80 -2.41
CA ARG A 91 -22.39 -19.87 -2.56
C ARG A 91 -21.00 -19.37 -2.97
N VAL A 92 -20.83 -18.06 -3.11
CA VAL A 92 -19.56 -17.40 -3.41
C VAL A 92 -19.29 -16.39 -2.31
N ALA A 93 -18.08 -16.40 -1.75
CA ALA A 93 -17.62 -15.39 -0.80
C ALA A 93 -16.23 -14.87 -1.18
N LEU A 94 -16.07 -13.56 -1.18
CA LEU A 94 -14.79 -12.88 -1.21
C LEU A 94 -14.32 -12.68 0.23
N ALA A 95 -13.16 -13.25 0.57
CA ALA A 95 -12.53 -12.99 1.85
C ALA A 95 -11.82 -11.62 1.85
N GLU A 96 -11.68 -11.02 3.04
CA GLU A 96 -10.70 -9.95 3.24
C GLU A 96 -9.33 -10.35 2.66
N PRO A 97 -8.57 -9.39 2.08
CA PRO A 97 -7.25 -9.67 1.56
C PRO A 97 -6.33 -10.30 2.61
N PHE A 98 -5.39 -11.11 2.13
CA PHE A 98 -4.47 -11.88 2.97
C PHE A 98 -3.76 -10.99 4.00
N GLY A 99 -3.28 -9.83 3.57
CA GLY A 99 -2.72 -8.78 4.41
C GLY A 99 -3.23 -7.39 4.05
N ALA A 100 -2.65 -6.39 4.71
CA ALA A 100 -2.90 -4.96 4.49
C ALA A 100 -1.59 -4.19 4.75
N VAL A 101 -1.48 -2.94 4.33
CA VAL A 101 -0.17 -2.23 4.32
C VAL A 101 0.46 -2.09 5.71
N ASP A 102 -0.35 -2.02 6.77
CA ASP A 102 0.13 -2.02 8.16
C ASP A 102 0.71 -3.38 8.58
N HIS A 103 0.19 -4.49 8.04
CA HIS A 103 0.77 -5.82 8.18
C HIS A 103 2.13 -5.90 7.45
N LEU A 104 2.21 -5.39 6.21
CA LEU A 104 3.46 -5.32 5.45
C LEU A 104 4.53 -4.51 6.20
N THR A 105 4.15 -3.32 6.67
CA THR A 105 5.00 -2.40 7.45
C THR A 105 5.49 -3.07 8.74
N SER A 106 4.61 -3.77 9.45
CA SER A 106 4.94 -4.47 10.70
C SER A 106 5.89 -5.66 10.47
N LEU A 107 5.66 -6.44 9.41
CA LEU A 107 6.53 -7.56 9.03
C LEU A 107 7.89 -7.09 8.52
N LEU A 108 7.95 -6.00 7.76
CA LEU A 108 9.21 -5.41 7.31
C LEU A 108 10.01 -4.79 8.47
N ARG A 109 9.37 -4.14 9.45
CA ARG A 109 10.03 -3.69 10.70
C ARG A 109 10.63 -4.87 11.48
N LEU A 110 9.92 -5.99 11.55
CA LEU A 110 10.41 -7.22 12.16
C LEU A 110 11.55 -7.87 11.36
N ALA A 111 11.49 -7.84 10.03
CA ALA A 111 12.54 -8.33 9.14
C ALA A 111 13.82 -7.47 9.23
N VAL A 112 13.70 -6.13 9.23
CA VAL A 112 14.81 -5.19 9.47
C VAL A 112 15.43 -5.45 10.83
N THR A 113 14.63 -5.57 11.90
CA THR A 113 15.14 -5.87 13.26
C THR A 113 15.94 -7.18 13.29
N ARG A 114 15.48 -8.21 12.59
CA ARG A 114 16.20 -9.50 12.44
C ARG A 114 17.46 -9.37 11.57
N ALA A 115 17.44 -8.51 10.55
CA ALA A 115 18.59 -8.25 9.69
C ALA A 115 19.71 -7.54 10.48
N THR A 116 19.41 -6.41 11.13
CA THR A 116 20.35 -5.64 11.95
C THR A 116 20.95 -6.48 13.08
N ALA A 117 20.17 -7.39 13.69
CA ALA A 117 20.65 -8.27 14.75
C ALA A 117 21.58 -9.41 14.26
N ARG A 118 21.55 -9.75 12.97
CA ARG A 118 22.41 -10.79 12.35
C ARG A 118 23.61 -10.18 11.61
N HIS A 119 23.42 -9.00 11.02
CA HIS A 119 24.39 -8.26 10.23
C HIS A 119 24.49 -6.81 10.75
N PRO A 120 25.15 -6.58 11.90
CA PRO A 120 25.29 -5.24 12.45
C PRO A 120 25.99 -4.29 11.47
N GLY A 121 25.42 -3.11 11.24
CA GLY A 121 25.94 -2.11 10.30
C GLY A 121 25.55 -2.32 8.83
N ALA A 122 24.96 -3.46 8.45
CA ALA A 122 24.48 -3.66 7.08
C ALA A 122 23.29 -2.75 6.75
N THR A 123 23.21 -2.30 5.49
CA THR A 123 22.02 -1.60 4.98
C THR A 123 20.96 -2.60 4.60
N VAL A 124 19.68 -2.35 4.92
CA VAL A 124 18.58 -3.21 4.49
C VAL A 124 17.98 -2.66 3.19
N LEU A 125 17.94 -3.50 2.16
CA LEU A 125 17.30 -3.22 0.88
C LEU A 125 15.97 -3.94 0.80
N ILE A 126 14.87 -3.18 0.92
CA ILE A 126 13.52 -3.70 0.77
C ILE A 126 13.22 -3.81 -0.73
N ALA A 127 13.05 -5.03 -1.21
CA ALA A 127 12.88 -5.33 -2.63
C ALA A 127 11.48 -5.88 -2.90
N GLY A 128 10.62 -5.08 -3.52
CA GLY A 128 9.32 -5.51 -4.03
C GLY A 128 9.38 -5.83 -5.53
N ARG A 129 8.34 -6.49 -6.04
CA ARG A 129 8.11 -6.54 -7.49
C ARG A 129 7.72 -5.15 -7.98
N ARG A 130 8.28 -4.73 -9.11
CA ARG A 130 7.86 -3.51 -9.82
C ARG A 130 6.42 -3.68 -10.30
N ALA A 131 5.59 -2.69 -10.02
CA ALA A 131 4.19 -2.62 -10.44
C ALA A 131 3.97 -1.34 -11.27
N ASP A 132 2.82 -0.69 -11.13
CA ASP A 132 2.61 0.68 -11.61
C ASP A 132 3.20 1.70 -10.59
N PRO A 133 3.21 3.02 -10.91
CA PRO A 133 3.81 4.03 -10.06
C PRO A 133 3.19 4.22 -8.66
N PHE A 134 1.91 3.91 -8.45
CA PHE A 134 1.25 4.06 -7.14
C PHE A 134 1.65 2.91 -6.21
N ASP A 135 1.55 1.67 -6.68
CA ASP A 135 2.01 0.47 -5.96
C ASP A 135 3.52 0.53 -5.64
N ASP A 136 4.35 1.03 -6.57
CA ASP A 136 5.77 1.29 -6.36
C ASP A 136 5.99 2.43 -5.32
N ALA A 137 5.25 3.54 -5.41
CA ALA A 137 5.33 4.64 -4.44
C ALA A 137 4.89 4.21 -3.03
N GLU A 138 3.92 3.30 -2.93
CA GLU A 138 3.45 2.75 -1.66
C GLU A 138 4.54 1.90 -0.98
N LEU A 139 5.39 1.21 -1.76
CA LEU A 139 6.58 0.56 -1.21
C LEU A 139 7.57 1.57 -0.62
N HIS A 140 7.73 2.73 -1.26
CA HIS A 140 8.54 3.83 -0.71
C HIS A 140 7.91 4.44 0.56
N ARG A 141 6.57 4.56 0.65
CA ARG A 141 5.86 4.99 1.87
C ARG A 141 6.09 4.00 3.02
N VAL A 142 5.89 2.71 2.75
CA VAL A 142 6.15 1.61 3.69
C VAL A 142 7.60 1.64 4.17
N ALA A 143 8.57 1.71 3.26
CA ALA A 143 9.99 1.73 3.63
C ALA A 143 10.37 2.97 4.45
N HIS A 144 9.74 4.13 4.21
CA HIS A 144 9.89 5.30 5.07
C HIS A 144 9.39 5.00 6.49
N LEU A 145 8.18 4.44 6.66
CA LEU A 145 7.63 4.09 7.99
C LEU A 145 8.50 3.03 8.69
N VAL A 146 8.99 2.04 7.95
CA VAL A 146 9.91 1.01 8.45
C VAL A 146 11.21 1.62 8.96
N ARG A 147 11.75 2.64 8.28
CA ARG A 147 12.96 3.36 8.69
C ARG A 147 12.71 4.25 9.91
N THR A 148 11.66 5.08 9.86
CA THR A 148 11.30 6.06 10.90
C THR A 148 10.88 5.40 12.21
N HIS A 149 10.35 4.17 12.17
CA HIS A 149 9.96 3.38 13.34
C HIS A 149 10.78 2.09 13.51
N GLY A 150 11.98 2.05 12.93
CA GLY A 150 12.92 0.92 12.96
C GLY A 150 14.13 1.14 13.89
N PRO A 151 15.11 0.21 13.90
CA PRO A 151 16.28 0.25 14.78
C PRO A 151 17.38 1.24 14.31
N GLY A 152 17.02 2.35 13.66
CA GLY A 152 17.97 3.35 13.14
C GLY A 152 18.88 2.90 11.99
N THR A 153 18.69 1.67 11.48
CA THR A 153 19.45 1.14 10.34
C THR A 153 19.07 1.84 9.03
N ALA A 154 20.01 1.97 8.09
CA ALA A 154 19.71 2.45 6.75
C ALA A 154 18.75 1.50 6.03
N VAL A 155 17.69 2.07 5.42
CA VAL A 155 16.66 1.33 4.68
C VAL A 155 16.51 1.97 3.30
N GLU A 156 16.81 1.17 2.28
CA GLU A 156 16.71 1.48 0.85
C GLU A 156 15.59 0.66 0.19
N VAL A 157 15.18 1.05 -1.03
CA VAL A 157 14.11 0.39 -1.80
C VAL A 157 14.58 -0.03 -3.19
N ALA A 158 14.10 -1.18 -3.66
CA ALA A 158 14.14 -1.61 -5.05
C ALA A 158 12.77 -2.09 -5.52
N CYS A 159 12.25 -1.50 -6.60
CA CYS A 159 11.11 -2.03 -7.35
C CYS A 159 11.66 -2.83 -8.52
N VAL A 160 11.61 -4.16 -8.40
CA VAL A 160 12.40 -5.10 -9.23
C VAL A 160 11.53 -5.68 -10.35
N ALA A 161 11.84 -5.35 -11.60
CA ALA A 161 11.37 -6.09 -12.78
C ALA A 161 12.36 -7.20 -13.17
N GLY A 162 13.66 -6.89 -13.22
CA GLY A 162 14.74 -7.83 -13.55
C GLY A 162 15.92 -7.74 -12.57
N PRO A 163 16.85 -8.72 -12.57
CA PRO A 163 18.03 -8.75 -11.70
C PRO A 163 18.88 -7.46 -11.75
N GLU A 164 18.86 -6.75 -12.88
CA GLU A 164 19.56 -5.49 -13.09
C GLU A 164 18.95 -4.30 -12.31
N ASP A 165 17.66 -4.34 -11.95
CA ASP A 165 17.08 -3.38 -10.99
C ASP A 165 17.70 -3.57 -9.59
N LEU A 166 17.80 -4.83 -9.13
CA LEU A 166 18.38 -5.14 -7.84
C LEU A 166 19.88 -4.80 -7.82
N ALA A 167 20.63 -5.13 -8.88
CA ALA A 167 22.03 -4.76 -9.00
C ALA A 167 22.23 -3.24 -8.88
N ARG A 168 21.47 -2.43 -9.63
CA ARG A 168 21.48 -0.96 -9.52
C ARG A 168 21.20 -0.46 -8.10
N ALA A 169 20.29 -1.10 -7.38
CA ALA A 169 19.94 -0.72 -6.01
C ALA A 169 21.03 -1.11 -4.98
N VAL A 170 21.66 -2.27 -5.12
CA VAL A 170 22.82 -2.67 -4.31
C VAL A 170 24.02 -1.75 -4.57
N ASP A 171 24.29 -1.42 -5.84
CA ASP A 171 25.39 -0.52 -6.19
C ASP A 171 25.13 0.93 -5.71
N ARG A 172 23.87 1.39 -5.72
CA ARG A 172 23.48 2.65 -5.07
C ARG A 172 23.71 2.61 -3.56
N ALA A 173 23.32 1.53 -2.87
CA ALA A 173 23.54 1.39 -1.44
C ALA A 173 25.04 1.43 -1.08
N ARG A 174 25.90 0.74 -1.85
CA ARG A 174 27.36 0.81 -1.71
C ARG A 174 27.91 2.23 -1.92
N LEU A 175 27.43 2.96 -2.93
CA LEU A 175 27.81 4.36 -3.18
C LEU A 175 27.39 5.31 -2.04
N LEU A 176 26.37 4.94 -1.26
CA LEU A 176 25.93 5.63 -0.04
C LEU A 176 26.67 5.14 1.23
N GLY A 177 27.66 4.24 1.09
CA GLY A 177 28.52 3.76 2.19
C GLY A 177 28.17 2.39 2.76
N ALA A 178 27.27 1.61 2.14
CA ALA A 178 26.96 0.26 2.61
C ALA A 178 28.09 -0.75 2.31
N GLU A 179 28.75 -1.26 3.35
CA GLU A 179 29.74 -2.36 3.23
C GLU A 179 29.07 -3.74 3.03
N GLN A 180 27.85 -3.91 3.54
CA GLN A 180 27.02 -5.11 3.40
C GLN A 180 25.57 -4.71 3.13
N VAL A 181 24.85 -5.53 2.33
CA VAL A 181 23.43 -5.31 2.03
C VAL A 181 22.60 -6.55 2.37
N VAL A 182 21.58 -6.39 3.21
CA VAL A 182 20.58 -7.44 3.45
C VAL A 182 19.33 -7.16 2.62
N VAL A 183 19.04 -8.02 1.65
CA VAL A 183 17.84 -7.92 0.80
C VAL A 183 16.66 -8.62 1.48
N VAL A 184 15.55 -7.90 1.62
CA VAL A 184 14.29 -8.39 2.20
C VAL A 184 13.19 -8.32 1.14
N PRO A 185 12.53 -9.43 0.78
CA PRO A 185 11.40 -9.41 -0.15
C PRO A 185 10.17 -8.70 0.46
N ALA A 186 9.61 -7.75 -0.27
CA ALA A 186 8.33 -7.10 0.03
C ALA A 186 7.22 -7.69 -0.86
N GLY A 187 6.86 -8.94 -0.55
CA GLY A 187 5.94 -9.76 -1.34
C GLY A 187 5.79 -11.14 -0.69
N PHE A 188 5.49 -12.18 -1.47
CA PHE A 188 5.34 -13.55 -0.98
C PHE A 188 6.61 -14.42 -1.18
N GLY A 189 7.55 -13.97 -2.00
CA GLY A 189 8.79 -14.69 -2.31
C GLY A 189 9.70 -14.99 -1.12
N THR A 190 10.38 -16.12 -1.19
CA THR A 190 11.46 -16.52 -0.26
C THR A 190 12.84 -15.99 -0.68
N THR A 191 12.97 -15.54 -1.93
CA THR A 191 14.17 -14.99 -2.56
C THR A 191 13.81 -13.79 -3.43
N VAL A 192 14.82 -13.05 -3.92
CA VAL A 192 14.65 -11.97 -4.89
C VAL A 192 15.61 -12.24 -6.07
N PRO A 193 15.17 -12.12 -7.34
CA PRO A 193 16.03 -12.38 -8.49
C PRO A 193 17.31 -11.53 -8.48
N GLY A 194 18.47 -12.16 -8.71
CA GLY A 194 19.79 -11.51 -8.65
C GLY A 194 20.41 -11.39 -7.26
N ALA A 195 19.67 -11.66 -6.17
CA ALA A 195 20.19 -11.47 -4.80
C ALA A 195 21.25 -12.48 -4.39
N THR A 196 21.24 -13.68 -4.99
CA THR A 196 22.19 -14.77 -4.73
C THR A 196 23.53 -14.61 -5.44
N ASP A 197 23.63 -13.67 -6.37
CA ASP A 197 24.67 -13.66 -7.40
C ASP A 197 25.88 -12.80 -6.99
N ARG A 198 25.85 -12.27 -5.75
CA ARG A 198 26.81 -11.31 -5.18
C ARG A 198 27.17 -11.73 -3.75
N GLN A 199 28.47 -11.81 -3.44
CA GLN A 199 28.95 -12.36 -2.16
C GLN A 199 28.72 -11.44 -0.94
N ASP A 200 28.52 -10.14 -1.17
CA ASP A 200 28.21 -9.12 -0.17
C ASP A 200 26.71 -8.92 0.09
N VAL A 201 25.87 -9.69 -0.59
CA VAL A 201 24.41 -9.62 -0.47
C VAL A 201 23.92 -10.80 0.37
N HIS A 202 23.14 -10.49 1.41
CA HIS A 202 22.53 -11.47 2.29
C HIS A 202 21.01 -11.47 2.14
N LEU A 203 20.35 -12.62 2.23
CA LEU A 203 18.89 -12.72 2.22
C LEU A 203 18.35 -12.63 3.65
N GLY A 204 17.43 -11.70 3.90
CA GLY A 204 16.69 -11.61 5.17
C GLY A 204 15.71 -12.78 5.40
N GLY A 205 15.32 -13.46 4.32
CA GLY A 205 14.29 -14.50 4.28
C GLY A 205 12.88 -13.95 4.01
N PRO A 206 11.87 -14.83 3.84
CA PRO A 206 10.48 -14.42 3.64
C PRO A 206 9.90 -13.71 4.87
N LEU A 207 8.91 -12.84 4.65
CA LEU A 207 8.21 -12.10 5.70
C LEU A 207 7.49 -13.03 6.71
N LEU A 208 6.84 -14.08 6.19
CA LEU A 208 6.21 -15.14 6.99
C LEU A 208 6.68 -16.54 6.52
N PRO A 209 6.78 -17.53 7.44
CA PRO A 209 6.84 -18.94 7.06
C PRO A 209 5.52 -19.41 6.44
N VAL A 210 5.61 -20.32 5.46
CA VAL A 210 4.44 -20.90 4.76
C VAL A 210 3.39 -21.47 5.72
N ALA A 211 3.80 -22.09 6.83
CA ALA A 211 2.87 -22.63 7.83
C ALA A 211 2.02 -21.53 8.51
N VAL A 212 2.58 -20.33 8.73
CA VAL A 212 1.85 -19.18 9.27
C VAL A 212 0.94 -18.59 8.18
N MET A 213 1.39 -18.57 6.93
CA MET A 213 0.56 -18.15 5.80
C MET A 213 -0.65 -19.07 5.61
N ALA A 214 -0.49 -20.39 5.75
CA ALA A 214 -1.60 -21.35 5.70
C ALA A 214 -2.61 -21.13 6.84
N GLN A 215 -2.14 -20.80 8.05
CA GLN A 215 -2.99 -20.45 9.18
C GLN A 215 -3.78 -19.14 8.94
N VAL A 216 -3.14 -18.09 8.43
CA VAL A 216 -3.79 -16.82 8.10
C VAL A 216 -4.82 -17.02 6.98
N ALA A 217 -4.45 -17.70 5.88
CA ALA A 217 -5.36 -17.99 4.78
C ALA A 217 -6.57 -18.83 5.22
N GLY A 218 -6.33 -19.90 6.00
CA GLY A 218 -7.41 -20.70 6.58
C GLY A 218 -8.34 -19.90 7.49
N ARG A 219 -7.81 -18.95 8.26
CA ARG A 219 -8.63 -18.04 9.09
C ARG A 219 -9.47 -17.09 8.23
N ARG A 220 -8.87 -16.40 7.25
CA ARG A 220 -9.59 -15.52 6.31
C ARG A 220 -10.75 -16.25 5.61
N VAL A 221 -10.51 -17.49 5.20
CA VAL A 221 -11.50 -18.35 4.53
C VAL A 221 -12.63 -18.77 5.47
N ALA A 222 -12.32 -19.11 6.72
CA ALA A 222 -13.32 -19.43 7.73
C ALA A 222 -14.19 -18.21 8.08
N ASP A 223 -13.58 -17.03 8.22
CA ASP A 223 -14.29 -15.78 8.52
C ASP A 223 -15.21 -15.37 7.37
N ALA A 224 -14.76 -15.46 6.11
CA ALA A 224 -15.60 -15.19 4.94
C ALA A 224 -16.76 -16.17 4.79
N ARG A 225 -16.55 -17.47 5.08
CA ARG A 225 -17.64 -18.47 5.12
C ARG A 225 -18.64 -18.18 6.23
N HIS A 226 -18.20 -17.58 7.35
CA HIS A 226 -19.08 -17.17 8.44
C HIS A 226 -19.85 -15.87 8.12
N ALA A 227 -19.24 -14.91 7.43
CA ALA A 227 -19.92 -13.71 6.92
C ALA A 227 -21.06 -14.10 5.95
N LEU A 228 -20.80 -15.05 5.03
CA LEU A 228 -21.78 -15.50 4.05
C LEU A 228 -23.02 -16.13 4.69
N GLN A 229 -22.87 -16.80 5.83
CA GLN A 229 -23.99 -17.34 6.63
C GLN A 229 -24.95 -16.26 7.16
N HIS A 230 -24.48 -15.01 7.23
CA HIS A 230 -25.26 -13.83 7.64
C HIS A 230 -25.71 -12.97 6.44
N GLY A 231 -25.43 -13.40 5.21
CA GLY A 231 -25.78 -12.69 3.98
C GLY A 231 -24.72 -11.70 3.46
N ASP A 232 -23.52 -11.67 4.05
CA ASP A 232 -22.40 -10.84 3.58
C ASP A 232 -21.40 -11.71 2.79
N ASP A 233 -21.33 -11.50 1.48
CA ASP A 233 -20.41 -12.18 0.57
C ASP A 233 -19.09 -11.43 0.34
N GLY A 234 -18.90 -10.27 0.97
CA GLY A 234 -17.72 -9.42 0.83
C GLY A 234 -17.55 -8.75 -0.54
N ILE A 235 -18.42 -9.00 -1.52
CA ILE A 235 -18.25 -8.51 -2.90
C ILE A 235 -18.41 -6.99 -2.95
N ASP A 236 -19.42 -6.42 -2.27
CA ASP A 236 -19.66 -4.98 -2.28
C ASP A 236 -18.54 -4.19 -1.58
N ALA A 237 -17.95 -4.76 -0.52
CA ALA A 237 -16.78 -4.19 0.15
C ALA A 237 -15.53 -4.29 -0.75
N GLY A 238 -15.31 -5.43 -1.40
CA GLY A 238 -14.19 -5.62 -2.33
C GLY A 238 -14.24 -4.71 -3.55
N LEU A 239 -15.44 -4.40 -4.07
CA LEU A 239 -15.63 -3.43 -5.17
C LEU A 239 -15.18 -2.01 -4.79
N LEU A 240 -15.18 -1.67 -3.50
CA LEU A 240 -14.74 -0.35 -3.01
C LEU A 240 -13.22 -0.26 -2.79
N ALA A 241 -12.49 -1.38 -2.71
CA ALA A 241 -11.10 -1.45 -2.24
C ALA A 241 -10.09 -0.55 -3.00
N ASP A 242 -10.36 -0.22 -4.27
CA ASP A 242 -9.50 0.61 -5.12
C ASP A 242 -9.78 2.13 -4.98
N HIS A 243 -10.91 2.52 -4.38
CA HIS A 243 -11.37 3.93 -4.38
C HIS A 243 -10.56 4.84 -3.46
N ASP A 244 -9.86 4.28 -2.46
CA ASP A 244 -8.95 5.02 -1.57
C ASP A 244 -7.52 5.11 -2.14
N HIS A 245 -7.22 4.44 -3.26
CA HIS A 245 -5.86 4.19 -3.74
C HIS A 245 -5.53 4.89 -5.08
N GLY A 246 -5.41 6.22 -5.03
CA GLY A 246 -4.73 6.99 -6.08
C GLY A 246 -5.59 8.06 -6.76
N TYR A 247 -5.04 9.27 -6.86
CA TYR A 247 -5.58 10.46 -7.56
C TYR A 247 -7.06 10.86 -7.36
N ALA A 248 -7.77 10.25 -6.40
CA ALA A 248 -9.06 10.73 -5.92
C ALA A 248 -8.96 12.25 -5.60
N HIS A 249 -9.75 13.04 -6.33
CA HIS A 249 -9.82 14.50 -6.26
C HIS A 249 -8.63 15.30 -6.84
N SER A 250 -7.87 14.78 -7.81
CA SER A 250 -7.52 15.69 -8.92
C SER A 250 -8.78 15.95 -9.74
N HIS A 251 -9.53 16.98 -9.35
CA HIS A 251 -10.19 17.75 -10.38
C HIS A 251 -9.10 18.23 -11.33
N ALA A 252 -9.10 17.72 -12.55
CA ALA A 252 -8.57 18.52 -13.63
C ALA A 252 -9.34 19.84 -13.56
N VAL A 253 -8.62 20.94 -13.33
CA VAL A 253 -9.13 22.27 -13.67
C VAL A 253 -9.12 22.35 -15.19
N GLU A 254 -10.09 21.67 -15.80
CA GLU A 254 -10.51 21.93 -17.15
C GLU A 254 -10.84 23.42 -17.21
N GLY A 255 -9.96 24.18 -17.88
CA GLY A 255 -10.16 25.60 -18.13
C GLY A 255 -11.22 25.80 -19.20
N ASP A 256 -12.43 25.28 -18.93
CA ASP A 256 -13.58 25.43 -19.80
C ASP A 256 -14.25 26.77 -19.49
N GLU A 257 -14.15 27.71 -20.43
CA GLU A 257 -14.47 29.12 -20.22
C GLU A 257 -16.00 29.33 -20.15
N HIS A 258 -16.59 29.05 -18.99
CA HIS A 258 -17.98 29.40 -18.67
C HIS A 258 -18.14 30.92 -18.53
N GLY A 259 -18.13 31.59 -19.69
CA GLY A 259 -18.16 33.04 -19.83
C GLY A 259 -19.47 33.66 -19.35
N HIS A 260 -19.50 34.10 -18.10
CA HIS A 260 -20.49 35.05 -17.61
C HIS A 260 -20.27 36.43 -18.25
N ALA A 261 -20.86 36.62 -19.45
CA ALA A 261 -20.80 37.86 -20.20
C ALA A 261 -21.53 39.00 -19.46
N HIS A 262 -20.78 39.82 -18.72
CA HIS A 262 -21.26 41.07 -18.13
C HIS A 262 -21.05 42.24 -19.11
N PRO A 263 -22.11 42.82 -19.70
CA PRO A 263 -21.98 43.96 -20.63
C PRO A 263 -21.80 45.26 -19.85
N HIS A 264 -20.56 45.60 -19.51
CA HIS A 264 -20.18 46.90 -18.95
C HIS A 264 -19.29 47.65 -19.93
N GLY A 265 -19.91 48.58 -20.67
CA GLY A 265 -19.25 49.33 -21.74
C GLY A 265 -18.20 50.32 -21.22
N HIS A 266 -17.09 50.43 -21.94
CA HIS A 266 -16.06 51.42 -21.65
C HIS A 266 -16.54 52.83 -21.99
N ALA A 267 -16.55 53.71 -20.99
CA ALA A 267 -16.58 55.16 -21.18
C ALA A 267 -15.27 55.73 -20.61
N HIS A 268 -14.36 56.14 -21.49
CA HIS A 268 -13.13 56.82 -21.07
C HIS A 268 -13.41 58.31 -20.82
N GLY A 269 -13.09 58.77 -19.61
CA GLY A 269 -13.09 60.19 -19.25
C GLY A 269 -11.84 60.52 -18.43
N HIS A 270 -10.93 61.32 -18.98
CA HIS A 270 -9.72 61.74 -18.28
C HIS A 270 -10.02 62.90 -17.32
N GLY A 271 -9.44 62.90 -16.12
CA GLY A 271 -9.54 64.03 -15.19
C GLY A 271 -8.89 63.80 -13.83
N HIS A 272 -7.60 64.11 -13.70
CA HIS A 272 -7.04 64.53 -12.41
C HIS A 272 -7.16 66.06 -12.32
N PRO A 273 -7.58 66.59 -11.16
CA PRO A 273 -6.61 67.40 -10.40
C PRO A 273 -6.68 67.27 -8.87
N HIS A 274 -5.48 67.30 -8.29
CA HIS A 274 -5.05 67.80 -6.97
C HIS A 274 -6.04 68.06 -5.80
N THR A 275 -5.76 67.35 -4.71
CA THR A 275 -5.76 67.77 -3.28
C THR A 275 -6.12 69.21 -2.89
N HIS A 276 -6.99 69.38 -1.88
CA HIS A 276 -6.92 70.45 -0.87
C HIS A 276 -7.54 70.04 0.49
N ALA A 277 -7.02 70.60 1.59
CA ALA A 277 -7.49 70.52 2.99
C ALA A 277 -6.80 71.64 3.82
N PRO A 278 -7.16 71.92 5.11
CA PRO A 278 -8.32 71.50 5.91
C PRO A 278 -9.31 72.71 6.05
N PRO A 279 -9.50 73.52 7.13
CA PRO A 279 -9.19 73.46 8.59
C PRO A 279 -10.40 73.63 9.57
N GLY A 280 -10.37 72.95 10.73
CA GLY A 280 -11.21 73.24 11.93
C GLY A 280 -12.70 72.85 11.84
N GLU A 281 -13.47 72.65 12.92
CA GLU A 281 -13.26 72.53 14.40
C GLU A 281 -14.60 71.98 14.98
N ALA A 282 -14.80 71.48 16.21
CA ALA A 282 -14.01 71.08 17.40
C ALA A 282 -15.00 70.41 18.40
N ALA A 283 -14.67 69.60 19.42
CA ALA A 283 -13.49 68.80 19.81
C ALA A 283 -13.91 67.86 20.99
N ARG A 284 -12.95 67.20 21.67
CA ARG A 284 -13.07 66.21 22.78
C ARG A 284 -13.41 64.77 22.34
N GLY A 285 -12.61 63.74 22.69
CA GLY A 285 -11.30 63.78 23.34
C GLY A 285 -10.64 62.40 23.53
N LEU A 286 -9.30 62.38 23.51
CA LEU A 286 -8.40 61.34 24.03
C LEU A 286 -7.66 61.92 25.26
N PRO A 287 -7.03 61.13 26.15
CA PRO A 287 -5.73 60.45 25.94
C PRO A 287 -5.77 58.95 26.37
N ASP A 288 -4.75 58.09 26.29
CA ASP A 288 -3.44 58.01 25.59
C ASP A 288 -3.16 56.47 25.43
N GLU A 289 -2.58 55.94 24.35
CA GLU A 289 -1.15 55.91 23.94
C GLU A 289 -0.21 55.12 24.91
N PRO A 290 0.94 54.55 24.45
CA PRO A 290 1.31 53.15 24.75
C PRO A 290 2.71 53.05 25.41
N VAL A 291 3.44 51.93 25.22
CA VAL A 291 4.88 51.90 24.79
C VAL A 291 5.48 50.49 24.73
N HIS A 292 6.45 50.33 23.82
CA HIS A 292 7.32 49.18 23.52
C HIS A 292 7.83 48.30 24.68
N ARG A 293 8.29 47.08 24.30
CA ARG A 293 9.72 46.72 24.41
C ARG A 293 10.17 45.66 23.40
N HIS A 294 11.25 45.96 22.66
CA HIS A 294 12.14 44.94 22.10
C HIS A 294 13.18 44.53 23.16
N ALA A 295 13.69 43.31 23.05
CA ALA A 295 15.00 42.90 23.57
C ALA A 295 15.60 41.85 22.63
N HIS A 296 16.91 41.89 22.43
CA HIS A 296 17.69 41.03 21.53
C HIS A 296 18.94 40.54 22.27
N ASP A 297 19.31 39.27 22.09
CA ASP A 297 20.69 38.73 22.18
C ASP A 297 21.48 38.87 23.52
N PRO A 298 22.70 38.30 23.66
CA PRO A 298 23.32 37.15 22.96
C PRO A 298 23.82 36.05 23.95
N ALA A 299 24.68 35.13 23.48
CA ALA A 299 25.19 33.96 24.21
C ALA A 299 26.57 34.11 24.89
N THR A 300 26.87 33.20 25.84
CA THR A 300 28.22 32.80 26.31
C THR A 300 28.18 31.28 26.61
N THR A 301 28.95 30.36 25.99
CA THR A 301 30.43 30.10 26.04
C THR A 301 31.00 29.72 27.41
N GLY A 302 31.82 28.65 27.44
CA GLY A 302 32.46 28.05 28.63
C GLY A 302 31.95 26.61 28.89
N ALA A 303 32.54 25.51 28.39
CA ALA A 303 33.92 25.00 28.47
C ALA A 303 34.26 24.28 29.81
N ALA A 304 34.78 23.06 29.68
CA ALA A 304 35.27 22.16 30.74
C ALA A 304 36.72 22.56 31.17
N PRO A 305 37.47 21.84 32.06
CA PRO A 305 37.17 20.52 32.66
C PRO A 305 37.57 20.32 34.15
N ALA A 306 37.20 19.14 34.67
CA ALA A 306 38.00 18.32 35.61
C ALA A 306 37.59 16.85 35.43
#